data_AF-A0A3M1KRT3-F1
#
_entry.id   AF-A0A3M1KRT3-F1
#
_cell.length_a   1.000
_cell.length_b   1.000
_cell.length_c   1.000
_cell.angle_alpha   90.00
_cell.angle_beta   90.00
_cell.angle_gamma   90.00
#
_symmetry.space_group_name_H-M   'P 1'
#
loop_
_entity.id
_entity.type
_entity.pdbx_description
1 polymer ?
#
loop_
_entity_poly.entity_id
_entity_poly.type
_entity_poly.pdbx_seq_one_letter_code
_entity_poly.pdbx_strand_id
1 'polypeptide(L)'
;TTAKQIASEDDARMIGYGGMIGESLLGLMAVLACTAGFRTAAGWQSHYANWSAANTLGGKISVFIEGSARFVHALGVPEALATAFIAVVVVSFALTTLDSATRLLRYNICEMAATAGFERENRYLTSLLAVVVIGFFAFYKIDGKPVGLALWALFGTTNQLLASLTLLVASVYLYQRGRNYWVTAIPAVLMMGTTISAMVHNLARFFSAGQWLLFSLGALLLLLAAGIIIEGGRALAAARREPRRSNLSVFDQVEPEIG
;
A
#
# COMPACT_ATOMS: atom_id res chain seq x y z
N THR A 1 -11.75 6.46 16.21
CA THR A 1 -10.87 5.33 16.59
C THR A 1 -9.48 5.88 16.83
N THR A 2 -9.04 5.97 18.08
CA THR A 2 -7.67 6.37 18.39
C THR A 2 -6.72 5.35 17.79
N ALA A 3 -5.70 5.81 17.06
CA ALA A 3 -4.72 4.97 16.37
C ALA A 3 -3.72 4.30 17.34
N LYS A 4 -4.20 3.66 18.42
CA LYS A 4 -3.38 2.77 19.23
C LYS A 4 -3.27 1.44 18.49
N GLN A 5 -2.33 1.37 17.54
CA GLN A 5 -2.05 0.16 16.76
C GLN A 5 -1.48 -0.97 17.64
N ILE A 6 -0.90 -0.63 18.79
CA ILE A 6 -0.34 -1.54 19.79
C ILE A 6 -0.61 -1.00 21.20
N ALA A 7 -0.87 -1.88 22.16
CA ALA A 7 -1.21 -1.50 23.55
C ALA A 7 0.05 -1.21 24.39
N SER A 8 1.13 -1.94 24.14
CA SER A 8 2.43 -1.78 24.80
C SER A 8 3.59 -1.94 23.81
N GLU A 9 4.80 -1.54 24.22
CA GLU A 9 6.03 -1.77 23.43
C GLU A 9 6.37 -3.27 23.31
N ASP A 10 6.04 -4.07 24.33
CA ASP A 10 6.27 -5.52 24.33
C ASP A 10 5.45 -6.24 23.25
N ASP A 11 4.25 -5.73 22.92
CA ASP A 11 3.42 -6.26 21.85
C ASP A 11 3.98 -5.97 20.45
N ALA A 12 4.86 -4.97 20.32
CA ALA A 12 5.35 -4.50 19.01
C ALA A 12 6.06 -5.61 18.24
N ARG A 13 6.83 -6.46 18.92
CA ARG A 13 7.51 -7.59 18.28
C ARG A 13 6.53 -8.64 17.81
N MET A 14 5.58 -9.05 18.65
CA MET A 14 4.62 -10.10 18.29
C MET A 14 3.70 -9.66 17.14
N ILE A 15 3.15 -8.45 17.23
CA ILE A 15 2.22 -7.91 16.23
C ILE A 15 2.96 -7.62 14.92
N GLY A 16 4.09 -6.92 14.97
CA GLY A 16 4.86 -6.55 13.78
C GLY A 16 5.50 -7.77 13.10
N TYR A 17 6.27 -8.56 13.84
CA TYR A 17 6.97 -9.73 13.28
C TYR A 17 6.01 -10.86 12.91
N GLY A 18 4.99 -11.11 13.75
CA GLY A 18 3.95 -12.10 13.46
C GLY A 18 3.15 -11.74 12.23
N GLY A 19 2.77 -10.47 12.07
CA GLY A 19 2.15 -9.96 10.85
C GLY A 19 3.03 -10.15 9.62
N MET A 20 4.33 -9.83 9.72
CA MET A 20 5.27 -10.02 8.62
C MET A 20 5.39 -11.50 8.19
N ILE A 21 5.41 -12.43 9.14
CA ILE A 21 5.41 -13.87 8.82
C ILE A 21 4.10 -14.26 8.12
N GLY A 22 2.95 -13.80 8.62
CA GLY A 22 1.65 -14.08 8.02
C GLY A 22 1.56 -13.62 6.57
N GLU A 23 1.95 -12.38 6.29
CA GLU A 23 2.00 -11.82 4.93
C GLU A 23 3.00 -12.57 4.04
N SER A 24 4.16 -12.95 4.59
CA SER A 24 5.17 -13.72 3.86
C SER A 24 4.69 -15.13 3.49
N LEU A 25 3.95 -15.79 4.40
CA LEU A 25 3.34 -17.10 4.15
C LEU A 25 2.25 -17.01 3.08
N LEU A 26 1.39 -15.99 3.15
CA LEU A 26 0.38 -15.73 2.12
C LEU A 26 1.05 -15.49 0.76
N GLY A 27 2.11 -14.69 0.73
CA GLY A 27 2.90 -14.43 -0.48
C GLY A 27 3.52 -15.71 -1.06
N LEU A 28 4.10 -16.57 -0.21
CA LEU A 28 4.64 -17.86 -0.63
C LEU A 28 3.54 -18.76 -1.22
N MET A 29 2.39 -18.85 -0.56
CA MET A 29 1.24 -19.62 -1.05
C MET A 29 0.74 -19.10 -2.40
N ALA A 30 0.70 -17.77 -2.58
CA ALA A 30 0.32 -17.17 -3.85
C ALA A 30 1.32 -17.49 -4.98
N VAL A 31 2.62 -17.46 -4.70
CA VAL A 31 3.65 -17.87 -5.67
C VAL A 31 3.48 -19.34 -6.04
N LEU A 32 3.27 -20.23 -5.06
CA LEU A 32 3.05 -21.65 -5.33
C LEU A 32 1.77 -21.89 -6.15
N ALA A 33 0.68 -21.21 -5.83
CA ALA A 33 -0.58 -21.31 -6.59
C ALA A 33 -0.38 -20.87 -8.04
N CYS A 34 0.35 -19.77 -8.24
CA CYS A 34 0.62 -19.22 -9.57
C CYS A 34 1.76 -19.91 -10.34
N THR A 35 2.43 -20.93 -9.77
CA THR A 35 3.54 -21.60 -10.45
C THR A 35 3.34 -23.11 -10.48
N ALA A 36 3.23 -23.73 -9.32
CA ALA A 36 3.02 -25.16 -9.16
C ALA A 36 1.54 -25.57 -9.26
N GLY A 37 0.61 -24.63 -9.14
CA GLY A 37 -0.84 -24.89 -9.25
C GLY A 37 -1.34 -25.21 -10.67
N PHE A 38 -0.47 -25.35 -11.67
CA PHE A 38 -0.86 -25.72 -13.04
C PHE A 38 -1.04 -27.23 -13.20
N ARG A 39 -2.06 -27.64 -13.96
CA ARG A 39 -2.31 -29.07 -14.26
C ARG A 39 -1.19 -29.70 -15.08
N THR A 40 -0.58 -28.93 -15.98
CA THR A 40 0.45 -29.43 -16.90
C THR A 40 1.52 -28.37 -17.13
N ALA A 41 2.75 -28.81 -17.41
CA ALA A 41 3.84 -27.92 -17.80
C ALA A 41 3.51 -27.13 -19.08
N ALA A 42 2.78 -27.73 -20.02
CA ALA A 42 2.31 -27.06 -21.23
C ALA A 42 1.33 -25.91 -20.93
N GLY A 43 0.43 -26.07 -19.96
CA GLY A 43 -0.49 -25.01 -19.52
C GLY A 43 0.25 -23.85 -18.87
N TRP A 44 1.26 -24.14 -18.04
CA TRP A 44 2.14 -23.11 -17.47
C TRP A 44 2.88 -22.35 -18.58
N GLN A 45 3.49 -23.08 -19.53
CA GLN A 45 4.23 -22.48 -20.64
C GLN A 45 3.32 -21.63 -21.52
N SER A 46 2.09 -22.07 -21.79
CA SER A 46 1.13 -21.29 -22.58
C SER A 46 0.74 -19.98 -21.88
N HIS A 47 0.52 -20.02 -20.55
CA HIS A 47 0.17 -18.83 -19.79
C HIS A 47 1.33 -17.84 -19.70
N TYR A 48 2.55 -18.33 -19.41
CA TYR A 48 3.73 -17.50 -19.19
C TYR A 48 4.62 -17.29 -20.44
N ALA A 49 4.20 -17.78 -21.61
CA ALA A 49 4.95 -17.62 -22.86
C ALA A 49 5.18 -16.15 -23.25
N ASN A 50 4.24 -15.26 -22.93
CA ASN A 50 4.33 -13.85 -23.24
C ASN A 50 3.86 -13.00 -22.06
N TRP A 51 4.74 -12.11 -21.58
CA TRP A 51 4.42 -11.16 -20.50
C TRP A 51 3.17 -10.33 -20.80
N SER A 52 2.94 -9.93 -22.05
CA SER A 52 1.75 -9.16 -22.44
C SER A 52 0.45 -9.95 -22.24
N ALA A 53 0.47 -11.26 -22.46
CA ALA A 53 -0.70 -12.13 -22.27
C ALA A 53 -0.95 -12.44 -20.80
N ALA A 54 0.11 -12.69 -20.02
CA ALA A 54 0.03 -12.99 -18.59
C ALA A 54 -0.27 -11.76 -17.72
N ASN A 55 0.16 -10.55 -18.14
CA ASN A 55 0.05 -9.32 -17.37
C ASN A 55 -1.33 -8.65 -17.47
N THR A 56 -2.39 -9.44 -17.58
CA THR A 56 -3.78 -8.96 -17.50
C THR A 56 -4.35 -9.23 -16.11
N LEU A 57 -5.27 -8.37 -15.65
CA LEU A 57 -5.88 -8.54 -14.32
C LEU A 57 -6.65 -9.87 -14.22
N GLY A 58 -7.42 -10.22 -15.26
CA GLY A 58 -8.15 -11.48 -15.33
C GLY A 58 -7.22 -12.70 -15.36
N GLY A 59 -6.11 -12.64 -16.11
CA GLY A 59 -5.11 -13.71 -16.15
C GLY A 59 -4.47 -13.96 -14.80
N LYS A 60 -4.09 -12.90 -14.08
CA LYS A 60 -3.50 -13.00 -12.73
C LYS A 60 -4.47 -13.60 -11.71
N ILE A 61 -5.72 -13.13 -11.70
CA ILE A 61 -6.73 -13.59 -10.74
C ILE A 61 -7.14 -15.03 -11.03
N SER A 62 -7.38 -15.38 -12.30
CA SER A 62 -7.79 -16.74 -12.67
C SER A 62 -6.75 -17.80 -12.31
N VAL A 63 -5.47 -17.56 -12.62
CA VAL A 63 -4.39 -18.48 -12.26
C VAL A 63 -4.25 -18.66 -10.74
N PHE A 64 -4.40 -17.59 -9.97
CA PHE A 64 -4.39 -17.69 -8.51
C PHE A 64 -5.57 -18.53 -7.98
N ILE A 65 -6.79 -18.28 -8.48
CA ILE A 65 -7.99 -19.01 -8.06
C ILE A 65 -7.87 -20.49 -8.43
N GLU A 66 -7.56 -20.80 -9.69
CA GLU A 66 -7.44 -22.18 -10.17
C GLU A 66 -6.29 -22.93 -9.49
N GLY A 67 -5.13 -22.30 -9.34
CA GLY A 67 -3.98 -22.90 -8.68
C GLY A 67 -4.24 -23.21 -7.21
N SER A 68 -4.85 -22.26 -6.49
CA SER A 68 -5.24 -22.46 -5.09
C SER A 68 -6.34 -23.52 -4.95
N ALA A 69 -7.32 -23.52 -5.85
CA ALA A 69 -8.39 -24.52 -5.86
C ALA A 69 -7.85 -25.94 -6.04
N ARG A 70 -6.79 -26.12 -6.83
CA ARG A 70 -6.15 -27.43 -7.03
C ARG A 70 -5.41 -27.92 -5.80
N PHE A 71 -4.78 -27.03 -5.03
CA PHE A 71 -4.22 -27.41 -3.74
C PHE A 71 -5.31 -27.85 -2.76
N VAL A 72 -6.43 -27.13 -2.70
CA VAL A 72 -7.59 -27.53 -1.89
C VAL A 72 -8.18 -28.84 -2.40
N HIS A 73 -8.19 -29.07 -3.72
CA HIS A 73 -8.64 -30.32 -4.32
C HIS A 73 -7.75 -31.51 -3.90
N ALA A 74 -6.44 -31.31 -3.80
CA ALA A 74 -5.51 -32.34 -3.31
C ALA A 74 -5.80 -32.78 -1.87
N LEU A 75 -6.52 -31.98 -1.08
CA LEU A 75 -7.00 -32.33 0.26
C LEU A 75 -8.31 -33.15 0.25
N GLY A 76 -8.86 -33.48 -0.92
CA GLY A 76 -10.07 -34.29 -1.09
C GLY A 76 -11.35 -33.50 -1.37
N VAL A 77 -11.28 -32.17 -1.50
CA VAL A 77 -12.45 -31.33 -1.81
C VAL A 77 -12.73 -31.37 -3.32
N PRO A 78 -13.97 -31.53 -3.80
CA PRO A 78 -14.26 -31.46 -5.24
C PRO A 78 -13.76 -30.15 -5.89
N GLU A 79 -13.11 -30.22 -7.05
CA GLU A 79 -12.44 -29.06 -7.67
C GLU A 79 -13.40 -27.90 -7.96
N ALA A 80 -14.64 -28.20 -8.37
CA ALA A 80 -15.68 -27.17 -8.59
C ALA A 80 -16.01 -26.41 -7.29
N LEU A 81 -16.14 -27.12 -6.17
CA LEU A 81 -16.38 -26.53 -4.86
C LEU A 81 -15.17 -25.72 -4.38
N ALA A 82 -13.96 -26.27 -4.55
CA ALA A 82 -12.72 -25.58 -4.20
C ALA A 82 -12.56 -24.25 -4.99
N THR A 83 -12.89 -24.27 -6.28
CA THR A 83 -12.82 -23.10 -7.16
C THR A 83 -13.83 -22.03 -6.73
N ALA A 84 -15.08 -22.43 -6.48
CA ALA A 84 -16.11 -21.51 -5.98
C ALA A 84 -15.72 -20.92 -4.62
N PHE A 85 -15.20 -21.75 -3.70
CA PHE A 85 -14.73 -21.32 -2.39
C PHE A 85 -13.63 -20.26 -2.49
N ILE A 86 -12.55 -20.56 -3.22
CA ILE A 86 -11.43 -19.61 -3.38
C ILE A 86 -11.89 -18.33 -4.10
N ALA A 87 -12.74 -18.43 -5.12
CA ALA A 87 -13.28 -17.27 -5.81
C ALA A 87 -14.05 -16.34 -4.84
N VAL A 88 -14.90 -16.90 -3.97
CA VAL A 88 -15.62 -16.14 -2.95
C VAL A 88 -14.67 -15.50 -1.95
N VAL A 89 -13.61 -16.19 -1.51
CA VAL A 89 -12.57 -15.63 -0.62
C VAL A 89 -11.90 -14.42 -1.28
N VAL A 90 -11.48 -14.54 -2.54
CA VAL A 90 -10.83 -13.45 -3.30
C VAL A 90 -11.75 -12.25 -3.47
N VAL A 91 -13.02 -12.50 -3.86
CA VAL A 91 -14.01 -11.43 -4.02
C VAL A 91 -14.32 -10.76 -2.68
N SER A 92 -14.48 -11.53 -1.61
CA SER A 92 -14.75 -11.00 -0.27
C SER A 92 -13.60 -10.16 0.28
N PHE A 93 -12.35 -10.57 0.03
CA PHE A 93 -11.16 -9.79 0.38
C PHE A 93 -11.13 -8.45 -0.37
N ALA A 94 -11.41 -8.47 -1.68
CA ALA A 94 -11.48 -7.27 -2.49
C ALA A 94 -12.60 -6.32 -2.02
N LEU A 95 -13.79 -6.85 -1.72
CA LEU A 95 -14.93 -6.07 -1.23
C LEU A 95 -14.66 -5.46 0.15
N THR A 96 -14.04 -6.20 1.06
CA THR A 96 -13.68 -5.69 2.40
C THR A 96 -12.66 -4.55 2.31
N THR A 97 -11.69 -4.69 1.39
CA THR A 97 -10.71 -3.65 1.11
C THR A 97 -11.35 -2.42 0.48
N LEU A 98 -12.29 -2.62 -0.46
CA LEU A 98 -13.03 -1.53 -1.11
C LEU A 98 -13.90 -0.76 -0.12
N ASP A 99 -14.60 -1.44 0.80
CA ASP A 99 -15.39 -0.81 1.85
C ASP A 99 -14.50 0.07 2.75
N SER A 100 -13.38 -0.49 3.22
CA SER A 100 -12.41 0.22 4.04
C SER A 100 -11.81 1.43 3.30
N ALA A 101 -11.45 1.29 2.03
CA ALA A 101 -10.90 2.36 1.21
C ALA A 101 -11.92 3.48 0.97
N THR A 102 -13.17 3.14 0.68
CA THR A 102 -14.26 4.12 0.47
C THR A 102 -14.52 4.90 1.74
N ARG A 103 -14.49 4.23 2.90
CA ARG A 103 -14.62 4.87 4.20
C ARG A 103 -13.45 5.81 4.51
N LEU A 104 -12.21 5.40 4.21
CA LEU A 104 -11.02 6.25 4.39
C LEU A 104 -11.05 7.47 3.46
N LEU A 105 -11.43 7.29 2.20
CA LEU A 105 -11.57 8.40 1.25
C LEU A 105 -12.59 9.42 1.76
N ARG A 106 -13.71 8.96 2.30
CA ARG A 106 -14.70 9.81 2.93
C ARG A 106 -14.10 10.61 4.09
N TYR A 107 -13.25 10.01 4.93
CA TYR A 107 -12.57 10.74 6.01
C TYR A 107 -11.60 11.79 5.46
N ASN A 108 -10.79 11.45 4.44
CA ASN A 108 -9.88 12.40 3.81
C ASN A 108 -10.61 13.61 3.22
N ILE A 109 -11.74 13.40 2.53
CA ILE A 109 -12.57 14.49 2.01
C ILE A 109 -13.05 15.39 3.15
N CYS A 110 -13.47 14.80 4.27
CA CYS A 110 -13.95 15.57 5.41
C CYS A 110 -12.85 16.40 6.06
N GLU A 111 -11.66 15.85 6.21
CA GLU A 111 -10.51 16.57 6.74
C GLU A 111 -10.09 17.73 5.82
N MET A 112 -10.12 17.52 4.50
CA MET A 112 -9.84 18.57 3.51
C MET A 112 -10.87 19.70 3.55
N ALA A 113 -12.15 19.37 3.66
CA ALA A 113 -13.23 20.35 3.74
C ALA A 113 -13.22 21.13 5.06
N ALA A 114 -12.96 20.46 6.19
CA ALA A 114 -12.79 21.13 7.47
C ALA A 114 -11.59 22.11 7.44
N THR A 115 -10.47 21.69 6.84
CA THR A 115 -9.29 22.56 6.65
C THR A 115 -9.60 23.76 5.75
N ALA A 116 -10.53 23.62 4.80
CA ALA A 116 -10.99 24.69 3.93
C ALA A 116 -12.08 25.60 4.56
N GLY A 117 -12.47 25.37 5.82
CA GLY A 117 -13.42 26.20 6.56
C GLY A 117 -14.89 25.75 6.49
N PHE A 118 -15.17 24.54 5.98
CA PHE A 118 -16.53 23.98 5.97
C PHE A 118 -16.81 23.19 7.26
N GLU A 119 -17.35 23.85 8.29
CA GLU A 119 -17.56 23.24 9.63
C GLU A 119 -18.82 22.36 9.75
N ARG A 120 -19.80 22.48 8.84
CA ARG A 120 -21.05 21.70 8.85
C ARG A 120 -21.14 20.81 7.61
N GLU A 121 -20.32 19.78 7.56
CA GLU A 121 -20.38 18.84 6.45
C GLU A 121 -21.53 17.85 6.56
N ASN A 122 -22.32 17.76 5.48
CA ASN A 122 -23.33 16.72 5.35
C ASN A 122 -22.66 15.36 5.10
N ARG A 123 -22.86 14.42 6.04
CA ARG A 123 -22.33 13.05 5.95
C ARG A 123 -22.75 12.32 4.69
N TYR A 124 -23.95 12.57 4.19
CA TYR A 124 -24.45 11.96 2.96
C TYR A 124 -23.76 12.53 1.73
N LEU A 125 -23.51 13.85 1.69
CA LEU A 125 -22.82 14.51 0.58
C LEU A 125 -21.37 14.03 0.45
N THR A 126 -20.64 13.96 1.58
CA THR A 126 -19.23 13.50 1.61
C THR A 126 -19.11 12.02 1.25
N SER A 127 -20.08 11.19 1.68
CA SER A 127 -20.13 9.78 1.30
C SER A 127 -20.43 9.61 -0.18
N LEU A 128 -21.40 10.37 -0.71
CA LEU A 128 -21.74 10.36 -2.14
C LEU A 128 -20.54 10.81 -2.97
N LEU A 129 -19.84 11.87 -2.57
CA LEU A 129 -18.65 12.36 -3.24
C LEU A 129 -17.53 11.29 -3.26
N ALA A 130 -17.29 10.62 -2.14
CA ALA A 130 -16.32 9.51 -2.08
C ALA A 130 -16.67 8.38 -3.07
N VAL A 131 -17.94 7.97 -3.11
CA VAL A 131 -18.43 6.94 -4.04
C VAL A 131 -18.31 7.40 -5.50
N VAL A 132 -18.64 8.66 -5.80
CA VAL A 132 -18.52 9.23 -7.15
C VAL A 132 -17.06 9.28 -7.59
N VAL A 133 -16.14 9.70 -6.71
CA VAL A 133 -14.70 9.75 -7.03
C VAL A 133 -14.15 8.36 -7.30
N ILE A 134 -14.44 7.37 -6.44
CA ILE A 134 -13.99 5.99 -6.67
C ILE A 134 -14.65 5.40 -7.93
N GLY A 135 -15.95 5.64 -8.13
CA GLY A 135 -16.68 5.21 -9.31
C GLY A 135 -16.10 5.80 -10.60
N PHE A 136 -15.77 7.09 -10.60
CA PHE A 136 -15.11 7.75 -11.72
C PHE A 136 -13.82 7.04 -12.10
N PHE A 137 -12.91 6.80 -11.14
CA PHE A 137 -11.67 6.08 -11.41
C PHE A 137 -11.86 4.59 -11.72
N ALA A 138 -12.93 3.95 -11.25
CA ALA A 138 -13.23 2.55 -11.57
C ALA A 138 -13.68 2.37 -13.03
N PHE A 139 -14.48 3.32 -13.56
CA PHE A 139 -15.03 3.24 -14.92
C PHE A 139 -14.22 4.00 -15.96
N TYR A 140 -13.30 4.89 -15.55
CA TYR A 140 -12.44 5.63 -16.47
C TYR A 140 -11.48 4.68 -17.21
N LYS A 141 -11.36 4.89 -18.54
CA LYS A 141 -10.52 4.08 -19.42
C LYS A 141 -9.54 4.96 -20.19
N ILE A 142 -8.34 4.45 -20.35
CA ILE A 142 -7.27 5.03 -21.18
C ILE A 142 -6.97 4.00 -22.28
N ASP A 143 -7.08 4.40 -23.54
CA ASP A 143 -6.85 3.52 -24.70
C ASP A 143 -7.67 2.21 -24.65
N GLY A 144 -8.93 2.30 -24.20
CA GLY A 144 -9.83 1.15 -24.03
C GLY A 144 -9.53 0.25 -22.82
N LYS A 145 -8.44 0.52 -22.07
CA LYS A 145 -8.06 -0.23 -20.87
C LYS A 145 -8.50 0.49 -19.59
N PRO A 146 -8.93 -0.22 -18.54
CA PRO A 146 -9.27 0.41 -17.26
C PRO A 146 -8.07 1.18 -16.68
N VAL A 147 -8.30 2.42 -16.23
CA VAL A 147 -7.24 3.25 -15.64
C VAL A 147 -6.65 2.64 -14.37
N GLY A 148 -7.38 1.74 -13.71
CA GLY A 148 -6.90 1.01 -12.52
C GLY A 148 -5.53 0.36 -12.70
N LEU A 149 -5.21 -0.14 -13.91
CA LEU A 149 -3.89 -0.72 -14.19
C LEU A 149 -2.76 0.32 -14.14
N ALA A 150 -3.06 1.56 -14.50
CA ALA A 150 -2.10 2.65 -14.48
C ALA A 150 -2.08 3.34 -13.09
N LEU A 151 -3.22 3.42 -12.40
CA LEU A 151 -3.29 3.79 -10.98
C LEU A 151 -2.49 2.82 -10.10
N TRP A 152 -2.44 1.53 -10.44
CA TRP A 152 -1.62 0.54 -9.73
C TRP A 152 -0.13 0.93 -9.69
N ALA A 153 0.39 1.48 -10.79
CA ALA A 153 1.77 1.96 -10.82
C ALA A 153 1.99 3.16 -9.87
N LEU A 154 1.02 4.08 -9.79
CA LEU A 154 1.04 5.22 -8.87
C LEU A 154 0.82 4.79 -7.40
N PHE A 155 0.04 3.75 -7.16
CA PHE A 155 -0.14 3.17 -5.83
C PHE A 155 1.18 2.59 -5.30
N GLY A 156 1.90 1.85 -6.15
CA GLY A 156 3.20 1.29 -5.79
C GLY A 156 4.20 2.38 -5.36
N THR A 157 4.30 3.47 -6.10
CA THR A 157 5.19 4.59 -5.75
C THR A 157 4.73 5.31 -4.49
N THR A 158 3.42 5.54 -4.30
CA THR A 158 2.88 6.16 -3.08
C THR A 158 3.23 5.33 -1.82
N ASN A 159 3.12 4.00 -1.91
CA ASN A 159 3.49 3.12 -0.80
C ASN A 159 4.99 3.16 -0.50
N GLN A 160 5.83 3.22 -1.53
CA GLN A 160 7.29 3.34 -1.35
C GLN A 160 7.68 4.68 -0.72
N LEU A 161 6.97 5.77 -1.06
CA LEU A 161 7.14 7.07 -0.41
C LEU A 161 6.76 7.02 1.08
N LEU A 162 5.64 6.39 1.43
CA LEU A 162 5.23 6.20 2.82
C LEU A 162 6.24 5.33 3.60
N ALA A 163 6.76 4.27 2.96
CA ALA A 163 7.80 3.43 3.54
C ALA A 163 9.09 4.22 3.79
N SER A 164 9.51 5.06 2.84
CA SER A 164 10.66 5.95 2.98
C SER A 164 10.48 6.95 4.11
N LEU A 165 9.31 7.59 4.22
CA LEU A 165 8.97 8.49 5.32
C LEU A 165 9.02 7.76 6.68
N THR A 166 8.46 6.55 6.76
CA THR A 166 8.46 5.75 7.99
C THR A 166 9.89 5.40 8.42
N LEU A 167 10.73 4.94 7.49
CA LEU A 167 12.15 4.66 7.76
C LEU A 167 12.92 5.91 8.15
N LEU A 168 12.59 7.06 7.57
CA LEU A 168 13.20 8.33 7.92
C LEU A 168 12.85 8.75 9.35
N VAL A 169 11.57 8.67 9.72
CA VAL A 169 11.11 8.94 11.09
C VAL A 169 11.78 7.97 12.08
N ALA A 170 11.85 6.69 11.75
CA ALA A 170 12.55 5.69 12.56
C ALA A 170 14.06 6.01 12.70
N SER A 171 14.68 6.53 11.64
CA SER A 171 16.08 6.97 11.66
C SER A 171 16.31 8.16 12.59
N VAL A 172 15.44 9.16 12.53
CA VAL A 172 15.49 10.31 13.45
C VAL A 172 15.27 9.86 14.89
N TYR A 173 14.30 8.96 15.13
CA TYR A 173 14.03 8.39 16.45
C TYR A 173 15.25 7.64 17.03
N LEU A 174 15.86 6.73 16.25
CA LEU A 174 17.05 6.00 16.68
C LEU A 174 18.24 6.94 16.92
N TYR A 175 18.38 7.98 16.10
CA TYR A 175 19.43 8.99 16.28
C TYR A 175 19.28 9.74 17.61
N GLN A 176 18.07 10.21 17.93
CA GLN A 176 17.80 10.93 19.18
C GLN A 176 17.99 10.07 20.44
N ARG A 177 17.70 8.76 20.36
CA ARG A 177 17.99 7.76 21.40
C ARG A 177 19.47 7.40 21.52
N GLY A 178 20.34 7.91 20.64
CA GLY A 178 21.76 7.54 20.60
C GLY A 178 22.01 6.09 20.17
N ARG A 179 21.05 5.45 19.49
CA ARG A 179 21.13 4.08 18.94
C ARG A 179 21.66 4.13 17.51
N ASN A 180 21.99 2.97 16.95
CA ASN A 180 22.51 2.88 15.58
C ASN A 180 21.41 3.16 14.53
N TYR A 181 21.29 4.43 14.12
CA TYR A 181 20.32 4.88 13.13
C TYR A 181 20.60 4.43 11.69
N TRP A 182 21.82 3.95 11.40
CA TRP A 182 22.19 3.49 10.06
C TRP A 182 21.35 2.32 9.55
N VAL A 183 20.85 1.49 10.47
CA VAL A 183 20.00 0.32 10.16
C VAL A 183 18.74 0.73 9.41
N THR A 184 18.16 1.90 9.72
CA THR A 184 16.96 2.41 9.06
C THR A 184 17.29 3.48 8.01
N ALA A 185 18.38 4.24 8.19
CA ALA A 185 18.74 5.34 7.30
C ALA A 185 19.24 4.85 5.94
N ILE A 186 20.02 3.77 5.88
CA ILE A 186 20.50 3.21 4.61
C ILE A 186 19.32 2.70 3.76
N PRO A 187 18.40 1.86 4.29
CA PRO A 187 17.19 1.49 3.57
C PRO A 187 16.33 2.69 3.18
N ALA A 188 16.22 3.72 4.03
CA ALA A 188 15.45 4.92 3.72
C ALA A 188 15.95 5.60 2.45
N VAL A 189 17.27 5.85 2.37
CA VAL A 189 17.91 6.51 1.22
C VAL A 189 17.79 5.68 -0.04
N LEU A 190 18.02 4.36 0.04
CA LEU A 190 17.88 3.45 -1.10
C LEU A 190 16.43 3.40 -1.62
N MET A 191 15.46 3.29 -0.72
CA MET A 191 14.04 3.30 -1.07
C MET A 191 13.66 4.64 -1.73
N MET A 192 14.14 5.76 -1.19
CA MET A 192 13.86 7.08 -1.74
C MET A 192 14.44 7.25 -3.14
N GLY A 193 15.71 6.88 -3.33
CA GLY A 193 16.38 6.95 -4.64
C GLY A 193 15.65 6.12 -5.70
N THR A 194 15.35 4.85 -5.39
CA THR A 194 14.64 3.95 -6.31
C THR A 194 13.23 4.47 -6.63
N THR A 195 12.51 5.02 -5.65
CA THR A 195 11.16 5.58 -5.85
C THR A 195 11.17 6.80 -6.76
N ILE A 196 12.09 7.75 -6.53
CA ILE A 196 12.23 8.96 -7.35
C ILE A 196 12.60 8.57 -8.78
N SER A 197 13.59 7.70 -8.95
CA SER A 197 13.97 7.20 -10.28
C SER A 197 12.78 6.55 -10.98
N ALA A 198 12.05 5.64 -10.32
CA ALA A 198 10.87 5.00 -10.91
C ALA A 198 9.78 6.02 -11.29
N MET A 199 9.53 7.03 -10.45
CA MET A 199 8.53 8.05 -10.70
C MET A 199 8.90 8.95 -11.89
N VAL A 200 10.17 9.34 -12.03
CA VAL A 200 10.63 10.13 -13.20
C VAL A 200 10.42 9.35 -14.50
N HIS A 201 10.73 8.05 -14.52
CA HIS A 201 10.47 7.20 -15.69
C HIS A 201 8.96 7.06 -15.98
N ASN A 202 8.13 6.92 -14.95
CA ASN A 202 6.67 6.88 -15.10
C ASN A 202 6.12 8.19 -15.65
N LEU A 203 6.61 9.35 -15.20
CA LEU A 203 6.20 10.65 -15.70
C LEU A 203 6.56 10.85 -17.17
N ALA A 204 7.79 10.49 -17.57
CA ALA A 204 8.19 10.53 -18.98
C ALA A 204 7.27 9.65 -19.85
N ARG A 205 6.89 8.48 -19.35
CA ARG A 205 5.94 7.59 -20.01
C ARG A 205 4.52 8.16 -20.09
N PHE A 206 4.01 8.78 -19.02
CA PHE A 206 2.68 9.38 -19.04
C PHE A 206 2.61 10.58 -19.96
N PHE A 207 3.69 11.38 -20.02
CA PHE A 207 3.81 12.50 -20.94
C PHE A 207 3.81 12.05 -22.39
N SER A 208 4.65 11.07 -22.75
CA SER A 208 4.72 10.56 -24.12
C SER A 208 3.45 9.82 -24.56
N ALA A 209 2.72 9.22 -23.62
CA ALA A 209 1.42 8.59 -23.88
C ALA A 209 0.23 9.56 -23.86
N GLY A 210 0.43 10.87 -23.65
CA GLY A 210 -0.65 11.86 -23.59
C GLY A 210 -1.60 11.70 -22.39
N GLN A 211 -1.19 10.97 -21.35
CA GLN A 211 -2.00 10.63 -20.18
C GLN A 211 -1.95 11.76 -19.13
N TRP A 212 -2.50 12.92 -19.46
CA TRP A 212 -2.37 14.15 -18.67
C TRP A 212 -2.83 14.00 -17.21
N LEU A 213 -3.94 13.29 -16.96
CA LEU A 213 -4.43 13.06 -15.60
C LEU A 213 -3.40 12.33 -14.73
N LEU A 214 -2.78 11.26 -15.26
CA LEU A 214 -1.79 10.48 -14.52
C LEU A 214 -0.47 11.22 -14.40
N PHE A 215 -0.10 11.97 -15.43
CA PHE A 215 1.06 12.85 -15.38
C PHE A 215 0.92 13.88 -14.24
N SER A 216 -0.21 14.57 -14.16
CA SER A 216 -0.47 15.57 -13.10
C SER A 216 -0.44 14.95 -11.71
N LEU A 217 -1.09 13.79 -11.51
CA LEU A 217 -1.07 13.08 -10.23
C LEU A 217 0.34 12.59 -9.86
N GLY A 218 1.08 12.02 -10.81
CA GLY A 218 2.46 11.59 -10.58
C GLY A 218 3.40 12.75 -10.28
N ALA A 219 3.21 13.91 -10.91
CA ALA A 219 4.02 15.10 -10.69
C ALA A 219 3.77 15.66 -9.29
N LEU A 220 2.51 15.69 -8.85
CA LEU A 220 2.15 16.04 -7.48
C LEU A 220 2.83 15.10 -6.46
N LEU A 221 2.79 13.78 -6.69
CA LEU A 221 3.45 12.80 -5.82
C LEU A 221 4.98 13.01 -5.79
N LEU A 222 5.60 13.35 -6.92
CA LEU A 222 7.03 13.64 -6.98
C LEU A 222 7.39 14.92 -6.19
N LEU A 223 6.54 15.95 -6.24
CA LEU A 223 6.71 17.16 -5.44
C LEU A 223 6.60 16.86 -3.94
N LEU A 224 5.62 16.04 -3.55
CA LEU A 224 5.50 15.57 -2.16
C LEU A 224 6.73 14.76 -1.74
N ALA A 225 7.25 13.88 -2.59
CA ALA A 225 8.47 13.14 -2.34
C ALA A 225 9.66 14.07 -2.07
N ALA A 226 9.84 15.10 -2.90
CA ALA A 226 10.89 16.11 -2.69
C ALA A 226 10.70 16.85 -1.35
N GLY A 227 9.48 17.20 -0.99
CA GLY A 227 9.15 17.77 0.32
C GLY A 227 9.57 16.87 1.48
N ILE A 228 9.30 15.57 1.41
CA ILE A 228 9.70 14.59 2.44
C ILE A 228 11.24 14.52 2.57
N ILE A 229 11.99 14.59 1.46
CA ILE A 229 13.46 14.60 1.50
C ILE A 229 13.96 15.82 2.27
N ILE A 230 13.40 16.99 1.94
CA ILE A 230 13.80 18.27 2.53
C ILE A 230 13.49 18.25 4.02
N GLU A 231 12.24 17.97 4.41
CA GLU A 231 11.85 17.94 5.81
C GLU A 231 12.56 16.85 6.59
N GLY A 232 12.80 15.70 5.97
CA GLY A 232 13.55 14.62 6.60
C GLY A 232 15.03 14.95 6.83
N GLY A 233 15.67 15.63 5.87
CA GLY A 233 17.02 16.16 6.02
C GLY A 233 17.10 17.23 7.11
N ARG A 234 16.12 18.13 7.16
CA ARG A 234 16.00 19.17 8.20
C ARG A 234 15.78 18.55 9.58
N ALA A 235 14.89 17.56 9.70
CA ALA A 235 14.62 16.85 10.94
C ALA A 235 15.87 16.13 11.47
N LEU A 236 16.62 15.45 10.60
CA LEU A 236 17.88 14.82 10.99
C LEU A 236 18.91 15.86 11.41
N ALA A 237 19.06 16.96 10.65
CA ALA A 237 19.99 18.04 10.99
C ALA A 237 19.64 18.73 12.32
N ALA A 238 18.35 18.95 12.60
CA ALA A 238 17.86 19.46 13.87
C ALA A 238 18.14 18.47 15.01
N ALA A 239 17.89 17.18 14.79
CA ALA A 239 18.20 16.14 15.77
C ALA A 239 19.69 16.07 16.12
N ARG A 240 20.60 16.43 15.19
CA ARG A 240 22.05 16.54 15.49
C ARG A 240 22.41 17.71 16.41
N ARG A 241 21.57 18.73 16.48
CA ARG A 241 21.79 19.93 17.29
C ARG A 241 21.22 19.79 18.70
N GLU A 242 20.22 18.95 18.88
CA GLU A 242 19.60 18.70 20.19
C GLU A 242 20.39 17.66 21.01
N PRO A 243 20.46 17.82 22.34
CA PRO A 243 21.01 16.80 23.22
C PRO A 243 20.16 15.52 23.14
N ARG A 244 20.83 14.36 23.15
CA ARG A 244 20.19 13.04 23.10
C ARG A 244 19.22 12.88 24.28
N ARG A 245 17.95 12.60 23.99
CA ARG A 245 16.91 12.46 25.02
C ARG A 245 16.81 11.00 25.46
N SER A 246 16.89 10.75 26.77
CA SER A 246 16.72 9.41 27.34
C SER A 246 15.24 8.97 27.38
N ASN A 247 14.30 9.91 27.56
CA ASN A 247 12.86 9.66 27.60
C ASN A 247 12.17 10.16 26.32
N LEU A 248 11.93 9.24 25.38
CA LEU A 248 11.04 9.40 24.22
C LEU A 248 9.94 8.33 24.26
N SER A 249 9.52 7.92 25.46
CA SER A 249 8.46 6.92 25.63
C SER A 249 7.14 7.51 25.13
N VAL A 250 6.61 6.89 24.07
CA VAL A 250 5.31 7.24 23.49
C VAL A 250 4.16 6.75 24.40
N PHE A 251 4.44 5.77 25.27
CA PHE A 251 3.45 5.16 26.17
C PHE A 251 3.29 5.86 27.52
N ASP A 252 4.26 6.69 27.95
CA ASP A 252 4.20 7.36 29.26
C ASP A 252 3.37 8.66 29.26
N GLN A 253 2.81 9.05 28.11
CA GLN A 253 1.98 10.27 27.99
C GLN A 253 0.50 10.05 28.32
N VAL A 254 0.15 8.91 28.93
CA VAL A 254 -1.18 8.74 29.53
C VAL A 254 -1.12 9.39 30.91
N GLU A 255 -1.40 10.69 30.98
CA GLU A 255 -1.79 11.33 32.24
C GLU A 255 -2.95 10.52 32.85
N PRO A 256 -2.90 10.21 34.16
CA PRO A 256 -4.04 9.60 34.81
C PRO A 256 -5.21 10.58 34.67
N GLU A 257 -6.35 10.10 34.13
CA GLU A 257 -7.59 10.85 34.20
C GLU A 257 -7.82 11.23 35.67
N ILE A 258 -7.64 12.52 35.97
CA ILE A 258 -7.90 13.08 37.29
C ILE A 258 -9.43 13.20 37.41
N GLY A 259 -10.02 12.34 38.25
CA GLY A 259 -11.32 12.57 38.89
C GLY A 259 -12.52 11.88 38.25
#